data_AF-A0A841BIT3-F1
#
_entry.id   AF-A0A841BIT3-F1
#
_cell.length_a   1.000
_cell.length_b   1.000
_cell.length_c   1.000
_cell.angle_alpha   90.00
_cell.angle_beta   90.00
_cell.angle_gamma   90.00
#
_symmetry.space_group_name_H-M   'P 1'
#
loop_
_entity.id
_entity.type
_entity.pdbx_description
1 polymer ?
#
loop_
_entity_poly.entity_id
_entity_poly.type
_entity_poly.pdbx_seq_one_letter_code
_entity_poly.pdbx_strand_id
1 'polypeptide(L)' 'MYLAKDHALRLLDEAATDRNDADRMWRTAIRDAIGSNAPLDRIAQHARTTIDTIRAISSGEPLPDLFFARTVAD' A
#
# COMPACT_ATOMS: atom_id res chain seq x y z
N MET A 1 6.43 -22.82 1.41
CA MET A 1 5.34 -22.15 2.16
C MET A 1 5.12 -20.79 1.52
N TYR A 2 4.21 -20.68 0.55
CA TYR A 2 3.95 -19.45 -0.25
C TYR A 2 2.63 -18.74 0.14
N LEU A 3 1.78 -19.35 0.97
CA LEU A 3 0.45 -18.84 1.31
C LEU A 3 0.43 -17.46 1.97
N ALA A 4 1.46 -17.10 2.74
CA ALA A 4 1.48 -15.84 3.47
C ALA A 4 1.57 -14.62 2.54
N LYS A 5 2.27 -14.77 1.41
CA LYS A 5 2.55 -13.67 0.48
C LYS A 5 1.32 -13.30 -0.36
N ASP A 6 0.64 -14.30 -0.93
CA ASP A 6 -0.56 -14.06 -1.73
C ASP A 6 -1.72 -13.55 -0.87
N HIS A 7 -1.81 -13.99 0.39
CA HIS A 7 -2.81 -13.50 1.33
C HIS A 7 -2.58 -12.02 1.69
N ALA A 8 -1.33 -11.61 1.94
CA ALA A 8 -0.99 -10.22 2.23
C ALA A 8 -1.32 -9.29 1.04
N LEU A 9 -1.04 -9.72 -0.20
CA LEU A 9 -1.37 -8.95 -1.39
C LEU A 9 -2.88 -8.82 -1.61
N ARG A 10 -3.65 -9.86 -1.30
CA ARG A 10 -5.12 -9.81 -1.39
C ARG A 10 -5.73 -8.82 -0.39
N LEU A 11 -5.28 -8.86 0.87
CA LEU A 11 -5.74 -7.90 1.90
C LEU A 11 -5.40 -6.46 1.52
N LEU A 12 -4.28 -6.27 0.82
CA LEU A 12 -3.85 -4.97 0.32
C LEU A 12 -4.77 -4.44 -0.81
N ASP A 13 -5.21 -5.29 -1.75
CA ASP A 13 -6.19 -4.93 -2.79
C ASP A 13 -7.54 -4.53 -2.19
N GLU A 14 -8.01 -5.28 -1.19
CA GLU A 14 -9.27 -5.00 -0.48
C GLU A 14 -9.18 -3.65 0.25
N ALA A 15 -8.07 -3.39 0.97
CA ALA A 15 -7.84 -2.12 1.65
C ALA A 15 -7.64 -0.93 0.68
N ALA A 16 -7.10 -1.16 -0.52
CA ALA A 16 -6.94 -0.12 -1.53
C ALA A 16 -8.28 0.36 -2.13
N THR A 17 -9.35 -0.41 -1.96
CA THR A 17 -10.67 -0.14 -2.55
C THR A 17 -11.56 0.75 -1.68
N ASP A 18 -11.44 0.72 -0.34
CA ASP A 18 -12.36 1.41 0.58
C ASP A 18 -11.64 2.38 1.56
N ARG A 19 -11.20 3.53 1.06
CA ARG A 19 -10.12 4.36 1.67
C ARG A 19 -10.42 5.15 2.97
N ASN A 20 -11.66 5.27 3.45
CA ASN A 20 -11.96 6.21 4.54
C ASN A 20 -11.53 5.70 5.93
N ASP A 21 -11.82 4.44 6.28
CA ASP A 21 -11.24 3.74 7.44
C ASP A 21 -10.00 2.92 7.05
N ALA A 22 -9.76 2.74 5.75
CA ALA A 22 -8.66 1.92 5.27
C ALA A 22 -7.31 2.63 5.19
N ASP A 23 -7.12 3.92 5.45
CA ASP A 23 -5.75 4.48 5.43
C ASP A 23 -4.84 3.78 6.47
N ARG A 24 -5.37 3.53 7.68
CA ARG A 24 -4.66 2.76 8.72
C ARG A 24 -4.50 1.28 8.35
N MET A 25 -5.53 0.65 7.79
CA MET A 25 -5.49 -0.76 7.39
C MET A 25 -4.57 -0.98 6.19
N TRP A 26 -4.57 -0.06 5.23
CA TRP A 26 -3.73 -0.03 4.04
C TRP A 26 -2.26 0.13 4.41
N ARG A 27 -1.92 1.07 5.32
CA ARG A 27 -0.55 1.19 5.85
C ARG A 27 -0.11 -0.08 6.58
N THR A 28 -1.00 -0.70 7.35
CA THR A 28 -0.72 -1.97 8.05
C THR A 28 -0.48 -3.10 7.05
N ALA A 29 -1.34 -3.24 6.03
CA ALA A 29 -1.21 -4.25 4.98
C ALA A 29 0.09 -4.08 4.17
N ILE A 30 0.52 -2.85 3.90
CA ILE A 30 1.82 -2.58 3.27
C ILE A 30 2.96 -3.06 4.16
N ARG A 31 2.94 -2.77 5.47
CA ARG A 31 3.96 -3.23 6.41
C ARG A 31 4.00 -4.75 6.51
N ASP A 32 2.85 -5.41 6.54
CA ASP A 32 2.76 -6.88 6.57
C ASP A 32 3.27 -7.52 5.27
N ALA A 33 2.99 -6.90 4.12
CA ALA A 33 3.51 -7.35 2.83
C ALA A 33 5.04 -7.18 2.75
N ILE A 34 5.59 -6.09 3.30
CA ILE A 34 7.04 -5.89 3.44
C ILE A 34 7.64 -6.95 4.37
N GLY A 35 7.04 -7.17 5.55
CA GLY A 35 7.47 -8.18 6.53
C GLY A 35 7.41 -9.62 5.98
N SER A 36 6.51 -9.88 5.05
CA SER A 36 6.40 -11.16 4.31
C SER A 36 7.44 -11.30 3.18
N ASN A 37 8.37 -10.36 3.05
CA ASN A 37 9.41 -10.33 2.02
C ASN A 37 8.82 -10.30 0.59
N ALA A 38 7.64 -9.69 0.40
CA ALA A 38 7.06 -9.50 -0.91
C ALA A 38 7.84 -8.42 -1.69
N PRO A 39 8.02 -8.57 -3.02
CA PRO A 39 8.75 -7.60 -3.81
C PRO A 39 7.99 -6.27 -3.83
N LEU A 40 8.70 -5.18 -3.53
CA LEU A 40 8.14 -3.83 -3.42
C LEU A 40 7.34 -3.41 -4.66
N ASP A 41 7.75 -3.86 -5.84
CA ASP A 41 7.06 -3.62 -7.12
C ASP A 41 5.63 -4.18 -7.12
N ARG A 42 5.44 -5.39 -6.59
CA ARG A 42 4.11 -5.99 -6.45
C ARG A 42 3.30 -5.27 -5.39
N ILE A 43 3.92 -4.95 -4.25
CA ILE A 43 3.24 -4.18 -3.20
C ILE A 43 2.76 -2.83 -3.77
N ALA A 44 3.58 -2.14 -4.56
CA ALA A 44 3.24 -0.87 -5.22
C ALA A 44 2.04 -1.03 -6.16
N GLN A 45 2.08 -2.06 -7.00
CA GLN A 45 1.02 -2.39 -7.93
C GLN A 45 -0.32 -2.67 -7.22
N HIS A 46 -0.32 -3.52 -6.19
CA HIS A 46 -1.52 -3.91 -5.43
C HIS A 46 -2.03 -2.78 -4.52
N ALA A 47 -1.13 -2.02 -3.89
CA ALA A 47 -1.48 -0.84 -3.09
C ALA A 47 -1.93 0.36 -3.94
N ARG A 48 -1.81 0.28 -5.28
CA ARG A 48 -2.02 1.37 -6.24
C ARG A 48 -1.24 2.62 -5.84
N THR A 49 0.03 2.44 -5.54
CA THR A 49 0.94 3.47 -5.04
C THR A 49 2.35 3.36 -5.57
N THR A 50 3.21 4.33 -5.26
CA THR A 50 4.62 4.31 -5.69
C THR A 50 5.50 3.58 -4.69
N ILE A 51 6.64 3.08 -5.17
CA ILE A 51 7.66 2.47 -4.29
C ILE A 51 8.14 3.49 -3.25
N ASP A 52 8.25 4.78 -3.62
CA ASP A 52 8.61 5.85 -2.69
C ASP A 52 7.60 6.01 -1.56
N THR A 53 6.29 5.94 -1.86
CA THR A 53 5.24 5.95 -0.83
C THR A 53 5.35 4.72 0.08
N ILE A 54 5.63 3.53 -0.45
CA ILE A 54 5.85 2.33 0.37
C ILE A 54 7.05 2.49 1.29
N ARG A 55 8.15 3.06 0.78
CA ARG A 55 9.35 3.35 1.58
C ARG A 55 9.03 4.33 2.70
N ALA A 56 8.29 5.41 2.42
CA ALA A 56 7.85 6.37 3.43
C ALA A 56 6.98 5.72 4.53
N ILE A 57 6.06 4.81 4.17
CA ILE A 57 5.23 4.07 5.13
C ILE A 57 6.09 3.15 6.02
N SER A 58 7.13 2.56 5.43
CA SER A 58 8.09 1.71 6.13
C SER A 58 9.03 2.49 7.05
N SER A 59 9.44 3.69 6.66
CA SER A 59 10.31 4.57 7.46
C SER A 59 9.55 5.38 8.50
N GLY A 60 8.22 5.45 8.40
CA GLY A 60 7.39 6.31 9.26
C GLY A 60 7.50 7.80 8.90
N GLU A 61 8.04 8.11 7.72
CA GLU A 61 8.12 9.47 7.21
C GLU A 61 6.75 9.97 6.72
N PRO A 62 6.54 11.30 6.72
CA PRO A 62 5.35 11.88 6.12
C PRO A 62 5.28 11.49 4.64
N LEU A 63 4.11 11.01 4.21
CA LEU A 63 3.90 10.60 2.83
C LEU A 63 4.07 11.82 1.92
N PRO A 64 4.80 11.71 0.79
CA PRO A 64 4.85 12.79 -0.18
C PRO A 64 3.43 13.04 -0.69
N ASP A 65 3.00 14.31 -0.74
CA ASP A 65 1.69 14.84 -1.16
C ASP A 65 1.34 14.56 -2.64
N LEU A 66 1.75 13.42 -3.19
CA LEU A 66 1.57 13.05 -4.59
C LEU A 66 0.24 12.30 -4.84
N PHE A 67 -0.57 12.05 -3.81
CA PHE A 67 -1.82 11.29 -3.91
C PHE A 67 -3.10 12.11 -4.05
N PHE A 68 -3.03 13.45 -3.98
CA PHE A 68 -4.20 14.34 -4.10
C PHE A 68 -4.37 15.00 -5.47
N ALA A 69 -3.63 14.59 -6.50
CA ALA A 69 -4.04 14.90 -7.88
C ALA A 69 -5.15 13.93 -8.34
N ARG A 70 -6.27 13.85 -7.59
CA ARG A 70 -7.54 13.57 -8.24
C ARG A 70 -7.81 14.82 -9.05
N THR A 71 -7.54 14.75 -10.35
CA THR A 71 -8.00 15.71 -11.33
C THR A 71 -9.49 15.95 -11.12
N VAL A 72 -9.82 16.97 -10.33
CA VAL A 72 -11.12 17.64 -10.36
C VAL A 72 -10.90 18.80 -11.31
N ALA A 73 -10.95 18.49 -12.59
CA ALA A 73 -11.13 19.45 -13.66
C ALA A 73 -12.30 18.90 -14.49
N ASP A 74 -13.51 19.15 -13.98
CA ASP A 74 -14.71 19.28 -14.80
C ASP A 74 -15.28 20.68 -14.53
#